data_AF-A0A149VUM6-F1
#
_entry.id   AF-A0A149VUM6-F1
#
_cell.length_a   1.000
_cell.length_b   1.000
_cell.length_c   1.000
_cell.angle_alpha   90.00
_cell.angle_beta   90.00
_cell.angle_gamma   90.00
#
_symmetry.space_group_name_H-M   'P 1'
#
loop_
_entity.id
_entity.type
_entity.pdbx_description
1 polymer ?
#
loop_
_entity_poly.entity_id
_entity_poly.type
_entity_poly.pdbx_seq_one_letter_code
_entity_poly.pdbx_strand_id
1 'polypeptide(L)'
;MREAIRIKGTPYFELALDDLTLNDNQLLDAMLANPILINRPFVITAKGTRLCRPSEIVLKILPKPQKDTFIKEDGELVVKNEG
;
A
#
# COMPACT_ATOMS: atom_id res chain seq x y z
N MET A 1 0.16 -6.84 10.00
CA MET A 1 1.38 -7.12 9.22
C MET A 1 1.10 -7.67 7.83
N ARG A 2 0.34 -8.76 7.69
CA ARG A 2 0.15 -9.49 6.41
C ARG A 2 -0.31 -8.64 5.22
N GLU A 3 -1.12 -7.60 5.42
CA GLU A 3 -1.53 -6.66 4.34
C GLU A 3 -0.36 -5.90 3.70
N ALA A 4 0.74 -5.72 4.43
CA ALA A 4 1.96 -5.08 3.93
C ALA A 4 2.74 -5.97 2.95
N ILE A 5 2.38 -7.25 2.84
CA ILE A 5 3.08 -8.20 1.97
C ILE A 5 2.42 -8.23 0.59
N ARG A 6 3.25 -8.10 -0.44
CA ARG A 6 2.86 -8.26 -1.84
C ARG A 6 2.89 -9.76 -2.17
N ILE A 7 1.78 -10.26 -2.70
CA ILE A 7 1.67 -11.66 -3.13
C ILE A 7 2.02 -11.81 -4.62
N LYS A 8 1.33 -11.06 -5.49
CA LYS A 8 1.45 -11.23 -6.96
C LYS A 8 2.82 -10.83 -7.49
N GLY A 9 3.47 -11.76 -8.18
CA GLY A 9 4.77 -11.57 -8.83
C GLY A 9 5.92 -11.48 -7.82
N THR A 10 5.84 -12.26 -6.74
CA THR A 10 6.81 -12.29 -5.65
C THR A 10 7.03 -13.74 -5.18
N PRO A 11 8.10 -14.04 -4.44
CA PRO A 11 8.35 -15.37 -3.89
C PRO A 11 7.48 -15.72 -2.66
N TYR A 12 6.31 -15.08 -2.47
CA TYR A 12 5.46 -15.25 -1.28
C TYR A 12 5.17 -16.72 -0.93
N PHE A 13 4.73 -17.51 -1.92
CA PHE A 13 4.43 -18.93 -1.74
C PHE A 13 5.69 -19.80 -1.71
N GLU A 14 6.74 -19.44 -2.45
CA GLU A 14 8.02 -20.15 -2.46
C GLU A 14 8.71 -20.07 -1.08
N LEU A 15 8.47 -18.99 -0.34
CA LEU A 15 8.96 -18.76 1.02
C LEU A 15 7.96 -19.20 2.10
N ALA A 16 6.88 -19.89 1.74
CA ALA A 16 5.82 -20.37 2.65
C ALA A 16 5.22 -19.28 3.56
N LEU A 17 5.12 -18.04 3.06
CA LEU A 17 4.64 -16.89 3.86
C LEU A 17 3.11 -16.88 4.04
N ASP A 18 2.40 -17.79 3.36
CA ASP A 18 0.99 -18.08 3.56
C ASP A 18 0.68 -18.84 4.85
N ASP A 19 1.69 -19.42 5.50
CA ASP A 19 1.54 -20.06 6.81
C ASP A 19 1.06 -19.05 7.86
N LEU A 20 -0.16 -19.28 8.38
CA LEU A 20 -0.82 -18.44 9.37
C LEU A 20 -0.16 -18.48 10.75
N THR A 21 0.73 -19.44 11.01
CA THR A 21 1.47 -19.56 12.27
C THR A 21 2.66 -18.58 12.36
N LEU A 22 3.11 -18.02 11.23
CA LEU A 22 4.17 -17.03 11.20
C LEU A 22 3.75 -15.75 11.94
N ASN A 23 4.64 -15.27 12.81
CA ASN A 23 4.46 -14.02 13.54
C ASN A 23 4.93 -12.79 12.74
N ASP A 24 4.59 -11.60 13.24
CA ASP A 24 4.90 -10.34 12.56
C ASP A 24 6.41 -10.10 12.34
N ASN A 25 7.27 -10.56 13.25
CA ASN A 25 8.73 -10.40 13.08
C ASN A 25 9.27 -11.28 11.95
N GLN A 26 8.82 -12.54 11.85
CA GLN A 26 9.23 -13.43 10.77
C GLN A 26 8.81 -12.89 9.39
N LEU A 27 7.60 -12.31 9.33
CA LEU A 27 7.12 -11.64 8.12
C LEU A 27 7.93 -10.37 7.80
N LEU A 28 8.36 -9.62 8.82
CA LEU A 28 9.22 -8.45 8.64
C LEU A 28 10.59 -8.85 8.11
N ASP A 29 11.21 -9.86 8.70
CA ASP A 29 12.51 -10.39 8.29
C ASP A 29 12.47 -10.86 6.84
N ALA A 30 11.39 -11.53 6.43
CA ALA A 30 11.19 -11.92 5.04
C ALA A 30 11.12 -10.71 4.09
N MET A 31 10.40 -9.63 4.47
CA MET A 31 10.34 -8.40 3.68
C MET A 31 11.67 -7.65 3.63
N LEU A 32 12.45 -7.67 4.71
CA LEU A 32 13.80 -7.08 4.74
C LEU A 32 14.77 -7.87 3.83
N ALA A 33 14.69 -9.20 3.86
CA ALA A 33 15.50 -10.07 3.01
C ALA A 33 15.07 -10.00 1.53
N ASN A 34 13.78 -9.83 1.25
CA ASN A 34 13.22 -9.77 -0.10
C ASN A 34 12.31 -8.54 -0.26
N PRO A 35 12.86 -7.33 -0.49
CA PRO A 35 12.08 -6.08 -0.55
C PRO A 35 10.95 -6.06 -1.59
N ILE A 36 10.99 -6.94 -2.59
CA ILE A 36 9.89 -7.15 -3.56
C ILE A 36 8.58 -7.59 -2.88
N LEU A 37 8.67 -8.20 -1.70
CA LEU A 37 7.54 -8.57 -0.86
C LEU A 37 6.88 -7.36 -0.19
N ILE A 38 7.48 -6.17 -0.19
CA ILE A 38 6.84 -4.99 0.40
C ILE A 38 5.80 -4.45 -0.58
N ASN A 39 4.53 -4.46 -0.17
CA ASN A 39 3.41 -3.95 -0.94
C ASN A 39 3.54 -2.42 -1.13
N ARG A 40 3.07 -1.89 -2.26
CA ARG A 40 3.35 -0.50 -2.65
C ARG A 40 2.12 0.25 -3.20
N PRO A 41 2.04 1.58 -3.01
CA PRO A 41 3.00 2.44 -2.31
C PRO A 41 2.70 2.60 -0.81
N PHE A 42 3.74 2.66 0.02
CA PHE A 42 3.68 3.28 1.34
C PHE A 42 3.98 4.78 1.21
N VAL A 43 3.11 5.62 1.75
CA VAL A 43 3.26 7.08 1.71
C VAL A 43 3.36 7.61 3.15
N ILE A 44 4.33 8.49 3.38
CA ILE A 44 4.57 9.15 4.66
C ILE A 44 4.32 10.65 4.50
N THR A 45 3.57 11.23 5.43
CA THR A 45 3.30 12.67 5.52
C THR A 45 3.35 13.11 6.98
N ALA A 46 3.28 14.42 7.24
CA ALA A 46 3.11 14.93 8.60
C ALA A 46 1.81 14.46 9.29
N LYS A 47 0.79 14.02 8.54
CA LYS A 47 -0.47 13.49 9.10
C LYS A 47 -0.44 11.98 9.38
N GLY A 48 0.64 11.29 9.00
CA GLY A 48 0.84 9.86 9.24
C GLY A 48 1.29 9.08 8.00
N THR A 49 1.33 7.76 8.16
CA THR A 49 1.80 6.78 7.16
C THR A 49 0.70 5.80 6.77
N ARG A 50 0.56 5.49 5.47
CA ARG A 50 -0.41 4.50 4.98
C ARG A 50 0.13 3.70 3.79
N LEU A 51 -0.27 2.42 3.72
CA LEU A 51 -0.27 1.66 2.47
C LEU A 51 -1.45 2.13 1.60
N CYS A 52 -1.17 2.83 0.51
CA CYS A 52 -2.21 3.45 -0.30
C CYS A 52 -2.69 2.48 -1.38
N ARG A 53 -3.41 1.43 -0.94
CA ARG A 53 -4.08 0.47 -1.81
C ARG A 53 -5.55 0.32 -1.37
N PRO A 54 -6.52 0.88 -2.11
CA PRO A 54 -6.36 1.59 -3.38
C PRO A 54 -5.71 2.99 -3.23
N SER A 55 -5.30 3.60 -4.34
CA SER A 55 -4.40 4.78 -4.33
C SER A 55 -5.00 6.01 -3.65
N GLU A 56 -6.31 6.20 -3.74
CA GLU A 56 -7.09 7.28 -3.13
C GLU A 56 -7.04 7.30 -1.59
N ILE A 57 -6.60 6.21 -0.95
CA ILE A 57 -6.31 6.21 0.50
C ILE A 57 -5.33 7.34 0.87
N VAL A 58 -4.44 7.72 -0.06
CA VAL A 58 -3.47 8.81 0.16
C VAL A 58 -4.16 10.12 0.55
N LEU A 59 -5.37 10.38 0.04
CA LEU A 59 -6.14 11.60 0.32
C LEU A 59 -6.43 11.79 1.81
N LYS A 60 -6.47 10.70 2.59
CA LYS A 60 -6.68 10.74 4.05
C LYS A 60 -5.47 11.30 4.81
N ILE A 61 -4.28 11.27 4.22
CA ILE A 61 -3.03 11.70 4.87
C ILE A 61 -2.36 12.89 4.17
N LEU A 62 -2.88 13.37 3.03
CA LEU A 62 -2.31 14.57 2.41
C LEU A 62 -2.50 15.81 3.30
N PRO A 63 -1.46 16.66 3.45
CA PRO A 63 -1.54 17.85 4.30
C PRO A 63 -2.58 18.85 3.81
N LYS A 64 -2.75 18.95 2.49
CA LYS A 64 -3.73 19.80 1.81
C LYS A 64 -4.74 18.94 1.06
N PRO A 65 -6.02 19.35 0.99
CA PRO A 65 -7.01 18.65 0.19
C PRO A 65 -6.64 18.73 -1.30
N GLN A 66 -7.14 17.76 -2.07
CA GLN A 66 -7.06 17.81 -3.53
C GLN A 66 -7.89 18.98 -4.04
N LYS A 67 -7.30 19.80 -4.92
CA LYS A 67 -7.91 21.06 -5.37
C LYS A 67 -8.81 20.91 -6.60
N ASP A 68 -8.43 20.00 -7.48
CA ASP A 68 -9.08 19.80 -8.77
C ASP A 68 -9.57 18.37 -8.93
N THR A 69 -10.40 18.17 -9.94
CA THR A 69 -10.85 16.85 -10.35
C THR A 69 -9.66 15.89 -10.54
N PHE A 70 -9.73 14.71 -9.94
CA PHE A 70 -8.71 13.67 -10.06
C PHE A 70 -9.34 12.41 -10.66
N ILE A 71 -8.80 12.00 -11.80
CA ILE A 71 -9.19 10.80 -12.53
C ILE A 71 -7.94 9.90 -12.61
N LYS A 72 -8.10 8.63 -12.26
CA LYS A 72 -7.04 7.62 -12.36
C LYS A 72 -6.72 7.31 -13.84
N GLU A 73 -5.60 6.63 -14.06
CA GLU A 73 -5.16 6.22 -15.41
C GLU A 73 -6.15 5.29 -16.12
N ASP A 74 -6.96 4.54 -15.37
CA ASP A 74 -8.03 3.66 -15.88
C ASP A 74 -9.36 4.39 -16.11
N GLY A 75 -9.41 5.72 -15.90
CA GLY A 75 -10.61 6.53 -16.08
C GLY A 75 -11.51 6.62 -14.84
N GLU A 76 -11.17 5.98 -13.73
CA GLU A 76 -11.94 6.08 -12.49
C GLU A 76 -11.89 7.50 -11.91
N LEU A 77 -13.05 8.14 -11.74
CA LEU A 77 -13.19 9.44 -11.08
C LEU A 77 -13.12 9.27 -9.56
N VAL A 78 -12.11 9.88 -8.93
CA VAL A 78 -11.89 9.80 -7.47
C VAL A 78 -12.35 11.06 -6.75
N VAL A 79 -12.05 12.22 -7.32
CA VAL A 79 -12.44 13.53 -6.78
C VAL A 79 -13.05 14.32 -7.92
N LYS A 80 -14.21 14.91 -7.70
CA LYS A 80 -14.86 15.83 -8.63
C LYS A 80 -14.77 17.25 -8.05
N ASN A 81 -14.25 18.20 -8.81
CA ASN A 81 -14.39 19.61 -8.46
C ASN A 81 -15.82 20.06 -8.78
N GLU A 82 -16.49 20.69 -7.82
CA GLU A 82 -17.88 21.18 -7.97
C GLU A 82 -17.96 22.64 -8.42
N GLY A 83 -16.83 23.34 -8.56
CA GLY A 83 -16.78 24.75 -8.96
C GLY A 83 -16.81 25.71 -7.78
#